data_AF-A0A9E1WS12-F1
#
_entry.id   AF-A0A9E1WS12-F1
#
_cell.length_a   1.000
_cell.length_b   1.000
_cell.length_c   1.000
_cell.angle_alpha   90.00
_cell.angle_beta   90.00
_cell.angle_gamma   90.00
#
_symmetry.space_group_name_H-M   'P 1'
#
loop_
_entity.id
_entity.type
_entity.pdbx_description
1 polymer ?
#
loop_
_entity_poly.entity_id
_entity_poly.type
_entity_poly.pdbx_seq_one_letter_code
_entity_poly.pdbx_strand_id
1 'polypeptide(L)'
;MTTFLGAMPRESTSTPTHFRLNAGIEPSVLPRVLDVFAKLAIVPDAFIAERKPDQKPDEVMAIDIHVAGLDAQQADHLASRLRSIIYVDSVFVSLA
;
A
#
# COMPACT_ATOMS: atom_id res chain seq x y z
N MET A 1 -21.11 39.36 -6.90
CA MET A 1 -19.87 38.61 -7.18
C MET A 1 -19.77 37.55 -6.09
N THR A 2 -20.03 36.29 -6.45
CA THR A 2 -20.47 35.24 -5.52
C THR A 2 -19.33 34.72 -4.65
N THR A 3 -19.54 34.76 -3.33
CA THR A 3 -18.69 34.18 -2.29
C THR A 3 -18.81 32.66 -2.32
N PHE A 4 -17.71 31.96 -2.62
CA PHE A 4 -17.61 30.51 -2.38
C PHE A 4 -17.29 30.29 -0.90
N LEU A 5 -18.32 30.11 -0.08
CA LEU A 5 -18.19 29.46 1.22
C LEU A 5 -18.25 27.94 0.97
N GLY A 6 -17.18 27.38 0.41
CA GLY A 6 -17.00 25.94 0.29
C GLY A 6 -16.58 25.39 1.64
N ALA A 7 -17.43 24.55 2.24
CA ALA A 7 -17.10 23.81 3.45
C ALA A 7 -15.71 23.17 3.31
N MET A 8 -14.82 23.44 4.26
CA MET A 8 -13.57 22.66 4.36
C MET A 8 -13.94 21.18 4.47
N PRO A 9 -13.28 20.27 3.74
CA PRO A 9 -13.46 18.86 3.98
C PRO A 9 -13.18 18.64 5.46
N ARG A 10 -14.10 18.01 6.18
CA ARG A 10 -13.74 17.39 7.45
C ARG A 10 -12.62 16.42 7.09
N GLU A 11 -11.39 16.75 7.48
CA GLU A 11 -10.35 15.75 7.68
C GLU A 11 -10.87 14.84 8.80
N SER A 12 -11.69 13.88 8.40
CA SER A 12 -11.86 12.67 9.18
C SER A 12 -10.45 12.14 9.30
N THR A 13 -9.85 12.23 10.49
CA THR A 13 -8.58 11.59 10.83
C THR A 13 -8.79 10.08 10.79
N SER A 14 -9.06 9.55 9.60
CA SER A 14 -9.00 8.14 9.31
C SER A 14 -7.53 7.84 9.27
N THR A 15 -7.05 7.15 10.30
CA THR A 15 -5.64 6.88 10.39
C THR A 15 -5.21 6.04 9.20
N PRO A 16 -4.14 6.43 8.49
CA PRO A 16 -3.74 5.73 7.28
C PRO A 16 -3.30 4.31 7.61
N THR A 17 -3.78 3.35 6.82
CA THR A 17 -3.31 1.98 6.86
C THR A 17 -1.98 1.89 6.13
N HIS A 18 -1.00 1.30 6.79
CA HIS A 18 0.33 1.09 6.24
C HIS A 18 0.55 -0.39 5.91
N PHE A 19 0.83 -0.68 4.65
CA PHE A 19 1.27 -1.99 4.18
C PHE A 19 2.77 -1.97 3.93
N ARG A 20 3.49 -2.88 4.58
CA ARG A 20 4.91 -3.14 4.30
C ARG A 20 5.07 -4.53 3.73
N LEU A 21 5.69 -4.63 2.55
CA LEU A 21 5.94 -5.88 1.86
C LEU A 21 7.45 -6.10 1.74
N ASN A 22 7.87 -7.36 1.90
CA ASN A 22 9.16 -7.82 1.41
C ASN A 22 8.93 -8.72 0.21
N ALA A 23 9.70 -8.50 -0.85
CA ALA A 23 9.58 -9.24 -2.09
C ALA A 23 10.94 -9.48 -2.75
N GLY A 24 11.04 -10.52 -3.58
CA GLY A 24 12.18 -10.75 -4.45
C GLY A 24 12.36 -9.62 -5.48
N ILE A 25 13.60 -9.42 -5.95
CA ILE A 25 13.91 -8.42 -6.98
C ILE A 25 13.50 -8.95 -8.36
N GLU A 26 12.23 -8.74 -8.69
CA GLU A 26 11.64 -9.11 -9.96
C GLU A 26 10.87 -7.92 -10.56
N PRO A 27 11.13 -7.52 -11.82
CA PRO A 27 10.50 -6.34 -12.44
C PRO A 27 8.97 -6.39 -12.43
N SER A 28 8.39 -7.61 -12.42
CA SER A 28 6.95 -7.81 -12.42
C SER A 28 6.27 -7.56 -11.07
N VAL A 29 7.00 -7.46 -9.97
CA VAL A 29 6.43 -7.31 -8.62
C VAL A 29 5.71 -5.96 -8.48
N LEU A 30 6.39 -4.86 -8.82
CA LEU A 30 5.83 -3.51 -8.69
C LEU A 30 4.49 -3.33 -9.42
N PRO A 31 4.36 -3.65 -10.72
CA PRO A 31 3.08 -3.50 -11.40
C PRO A 31 2.01 -4.46 -10.87
N ARG A 32 2.36 -5.68 -10.42
CA ARG A 32 1.40 -6.62 -9.81
C ARG A 32 0.87 -6.14 -8.49
N VAL A 33 1.70 -5.52 -7.66
CA VAL A 33 1.28 -4.92 -6.39
C VAL A 33 0.32 -3.77 -6.67
N LEU A 34 0.66 -2.86 -7.60
CA LEU A 34 -0.22 -1.74 -7.97
C LEU A 34 -1.56 -2.21 -8.59
N ASP A 35 -1.55 -3.29 -9.36
CA ASP A 35 -2.75 -3.87 -9.98
C ASP A 35 -3.80 -4.33 -8.95
N VAL A 36 -3.37 -4.77 -7.76
CA VAL A 36 -4.32 -5.11 -6.67
C VAL A 36 -5.14 -3.89 -6.24
N PHE A 37 -4.49 -2.74 -6.09
CA PHE A 37 -5.17 -1.49 -5.72
C PHE A 37 -6.06 -0.99 -6.85
N ALA A 38 -5.55 -1.05 -8.09
CA ALA A 38 -6.31 -0.66 -9.28
C ALA A 38 -7.62 -1.46 -9.44
N LYS A 39 -7.58 -2.79 -9.23
CA LYS A 39 -8.75 -3.67 -9.30
C LYS A 39 -9.82 -3.38 -8.26
N LEU A 40 -9.43 -2.78 -7.14
CA LEU A 40 -10.34 -2.41 -6.05
C LEU A 40 -10.76 -0.93 -6.11
N ALA A 41 -10.36 -0.20 -7.16
CA ALA A 41 -10.57 1.24 -7.29
C ALA A 41 -10.02 2.06 -6.12
N ILE A 42 -8.89 1.62 -5.56
CA ILE A 42 -8.18 2.28 -4.46
C ILE A 42 -6.92 2.92 -5.01
N VAL A 43 -6.68 4.19 -4.68
CA VAL A 43 -5.46 4.91 -5.02
C VAL A 43 -4.64 5.08 -3.74
N PRO A 44 -3.40 4.56 -3.67
CA PRO A 44 -2.53 4.79 -2.53
C PRO A 44 -2.13 6.26 -2.40
N ASP A 45 -2.00 6.74 -1.16
CA ASP A 45 -1.45 8.06 -0.84
C ASP A 45 0.06 8.10 -1.07
N ALA A 46 0.74 6.99 -0.78
CA ALA A 46 2.16 6.81 -1.03
C ALA A 46 2.48 5.38 -1.45
N PHE A 47 3.47 5.25 -2.34
CA PHE A 47 4.04 3.99 -2.77
C PHE A 47 5.56 4.16 -2.89
N ILE A 48 6.30 3.48 -2.03
CA ILE A 48 7.76 3.60 -1.93
C ILE A 48 8.34 2.21 -2.08
N ALA A 49 9.27 2.03 -3.03
CA ALA A 49 9.93 0.76 -3.25
C ALA A 49 11.46 0.96 -3.22
N GLU A 50 12.13 0.21 -2.36
CA GLU A 50 13.56 0.34 -2.11
C GLU A 50 14.21 -1.05 -2.11
N ARG A 51 15.38 -1.17 -2.74
CA ARG A 51 16.22 -2.36 -2.54
C ARG A 51 16.89 -2.26 -1.18
N LYS A 52 16.81 -3.34 -0.39
CA LYS A 52 17.49 -3.44 0.91
C LYS A 52 18.85 -4.12 0.69
N PRO A 53 19.98 -3.40 0.84
CA PRO A 53 21.30 -3.95 0.51
C PRO A 53 21.87 -4.97 1.52
N ASP A 54 21.20 -5.24 2.66
CA ASP A 54 21.94 -5.74 3.85
C ASP A 54 21.24 -6.80 4.71
N GLN A 55 20.38 -7.69 4.17
CA GLN A 55 19.69 -8.68 5.02
C GLN A 55 19.73 -10.16 4.60
N LYS A 56 20.33 -10.52 3.45
CA LYS A 56 20.60 -11.92 3.02
C LYS A 56 21.50 -11.89 1.78
N PRO A 57 22.13 -13.02 1.38
CA PRO A 57 22.81 -13.12 0.09
C PRO A 57 21.86 -12.92 -1.10
N ASP A 58 20.55 -13.08 -0.89
CA ASP A 58 19.51 -12.71 -1.84
C ASP A 58 19.06 -11.27 -1.57
N GLU A 59 19.29 -10.38 -2.55
CA GLU A 59 18.79 -9.01 -2.49
C GLU A 59 17.25 -9.00 -2.38
N VAL A 60 16.69 -8.24 -1.44
CA VAL A 60 15.24 -8.14 -1.21
C VAL A 60 14.76 -6.70 -1.49
N MET A 61 13.59 -6.57 -2.10
CA MET A 61 12.87 -5.32 -2.28
C MET A 61 11.88 -5.11 -1.13
N ALA A 62 12.00 -3.98 -0.43
CA ALA A 62 10.98 -3.51 0.51
C ALA A 62 10.02 -2.57 -0.21
N ILE A 63 8.72 -2.77 -0.02
CA ILE A 63 7.67 -1.92 -0.59
C ILE A 63 6.79 -1.43 0.56
N ASP A 64 6.71 -0.11 0.74
CA ASP A 64 5.88 0.56 1.74
C ASP A 64 4.74 1.31 1.02
N ILE A 65 3.49 1.07 1.43
CA ILE A 65 2.28 1.58 0.78
C ILE A 65 1.33 2.16 1.82
N HIS A 66 0.92 3.41 1.65
CA HIS A 66 0.04 4.12 2.59
C HIS A 66 -1.32 4.33 1.94
N VAL A 67 -2.38 4.02 2.67
CA VAL A 67 -3.77 4.19 2.20
C VAL A 67 -4.65 4.68 3.34
N ALA A 68 -5.23 5.87 3.20
CA ALA A 68 -6.24 6.41 4.09
C ALA A 68 -7.64 5.89 3.76
N GLY A 69 -8.54 5.89 4.74
CA GLY A 69 -9.96 5.59 4.52
C GLY A 69 -10.31 4.12 4.33
N LEU A 70 -9.40 3.18 4.62
CA LEU A 70 -9.71 1.76 4.60
C LEU A 70 -10.45 1.33 5.88
N ASP A 71 -11.51 0.55 5.72
CA ASP A 71 -12.06 -0.24 6.82
C ASP A 71 -11.24 -1.53 7.05
N ALA A 72 -11.47 -2.20 8.18
CA ALA A 72 -10.74 -3.40 8.55
C ALA A 72 -10.92 -4.55 7.54
N GLN A 73 -12.11 -4.68 6.95
CA GLN A 73 -12.41 -5.73 5.98
C GLN A 73 -11.67 -5.48 4.66
N GLN A 74 -11.61 -4.23 4.20
CA GLN A 74 -10.86 -3.80 3.03
C GLN A 74 -9.36 -4.00 3.25
N ALA A 75 -8.84 -3.62 4.42
CA ALA A 75 -7.43 -3.81 4.77
C ALA A 75 -7.05 -5.30 4.78
N ASP A 76 -7.89 -6.16 5.36
CA ASP A 76 -7.68 -7.61 5.36
C ASP A 76 -7.78 -8.21 3.95
N HIS A 77 -8.75 -7.75 3.14
CA HIS A 77 -8.89 -8.21 1.76
C HIS A 77 -7.66 -7.84 0.92
N LEU A 78 -7.19 -6.60 1.02
CA LEU A 78 -5.95 -6.13 0.39
C LEU A 78 -4.75 -6.95 0.84
N ALA A 79 -4.55 -7.12 2.14
CA ALA A 79 -3.44 -7.89 2.68
C ALA A 79 -3.43 -9.33 2.18
N SER A 80 -4.60 -9.97 2.11
CA SER A 80 -4.75 -11.32 1.55
C SER A 80 -4.36 -11.38 0.06
N ARG A 81 -4.81 -10.41 -0.75
CA ARG A 81 -4.45 -10.31 -2.18
C ARG A 81 -2.95 -10.09 -2.36
N LEU A 82 -2.34 -9.18 -1.59
CA LEU A 82 -0.92 -8.88 -1.66
C LEU A 82 -0.06 -10.11 -1.31
N ARG A 83 -0.45 -10.90 -0.30
CA ARG A 83 0.23 -12.15 0.07
C ARG A 83 0.17 -13.24 -1.01
N SER A 84 -0.78 -13.15 -1.93
CA SER A 84 -0.93 -14.13 -3.03
C SER A 84 -0.07 -13.82 -4.26
N ILE A 85 0.61 -12.66 -4.28
CA ILE A 85 1.45 -12.27 -5.41
C ILE A 85 2.74 -13.09 -5.40
N ILE A 86 3.06 -13.70 -6.54
CA ILE A 86 4.34 -14.41 -6.73
C ILE A 86 5.50 -13.45 -6.50
N TYR A 87 6.51 -13.90 -5.76
CA TYR A 87 7.69 -13.15 -5.29
C TYR A 87 7.44 -12.18 -4.13
N VAL A 88 6.22 -12.10 -3.57
CA VAL A 88 6.01 -11.45 -2.28
C VAL A 88 6.23 -12.47 -1.16
N ASP A 89 7.23 -12.23 -0.32
CA ASP A 89 7.63 -13.13 0.76
C ASP A 89 6.81 -12.90 2.03
N SER A 90 6.52 -11.64 2.34
CA SER A 90 5.78 -11.28 3.56
C SER A 90 5.06 -9.95 3.41
N VAL A 91 3.92 -9.82 4.10
CA VAL A 91 3.11 -8.59 4.14
C VAL A 91 2.73 -8.30 5.59
N PHE A 92 3.16 -7.14 6.06
CA PHE A 92 2.84 -6.56 7.34
C PHE A 92 1.81 -5.45 7.15
N VAL A 93 0.83 -5.41 8.03
CA VAL A 93 -0.23 -4.39 8.04
C VAL A 93 -0.18 -3.70 9.39
N SER A 94 -0.12 -2.38 9.38
CA SER A 94 -0.24 -1.56 10.57
C SER A 94 -1.39 -0.59 10.37
N LEU A 95 -2.35 -0.64 11.30
CA LEU A 95 -3.37 0.39 11.46
C LEU A 95 -2.77 1.39 12.44
N ALA A 96 -2.49 2.62 11.98
CA ALA A 96 -2.00 3.67 12.85
C ALA A 96 -3.13 4.26 13.71
#